data_AF-A0A0Q7UGJ9-F1
#
_entry.id   AF-A0A0Q7UGJ9-F1
#
_cell.length_a   1.000
_cell.length_b   1.000
_cell.length_c   1.000
_cell.angle_alpha   90.00
_cell.angle_beta   90.00
_cell.angle_gamma   90.00
#
_symmetry.space_group_name_H-M   'P 1'
#
loop_
_entity.id
_entity.type
_entity.pdbx_description
1 polymer ?
#
loop_
_entity_poly.entity_id
_entity_poly.type
_entity_poly.pdbx_seq_one_letter_code
_entity_poly.pdbx_strand_id
1 'polypeptide(L)'
;MVQVLLHNSTLTPAPAAYGAAVEKALAAAGATLGADGEVGLAGQTVLVVTVDPEDDIAVIDLERFDDAVLDLVFDLAEATASFVVMGDGAVCATPATGQPPPAWSMGIQSSGTAERADFRDWLAGDIETQLAAEAYQATVAVALAKARAEREAKPAKPIFQRLTDALFGKSI
;
A
#
# COMPACT_ATOMS: atom_id res chain seq x y z
N MET A 1 2.98 2.19 -6.60
CA MET A 1 2.34 3.34 -5.90
C MET A 1 1.79 2.76 -4.62
N VAL A 2 2.19 3.26 -3.46
CA VAL A 2 1.76 2.67 -2.19
C VAL A 2 0.50 3.38 -1.71
N GLN A 3 -0.53 2.60 -1.41
CA GLN A 3 -1.82 3.09 -0.97
C GLN A 3 -2.04 2.72 0.49
N VAL A 4 -2.45 3.72 1.27
CA VAL A 4 -2.78 3.60 2.68
C VAL A 4 -4.27 3.94 2.85
N LEU A 5 -5.02 3.04 3.47
CA LEU A 5 -6.44 3.24 3.76
C LEU A 5 -6.61 3.65 5.22
N LEU A 6 -7.27 4.78 5.46
CA LEU A 6 -7.76 5.20 6.77
C LEU A 6 -9.18 4.67 6.95
N HIS A 7 -9.29 3.56 7.66
CA HIS A 7 -10.58 2.92 7.96
C HIS A 7 -11.16 3.49 9.25
N ASN A 8 -12.48 3.69 9.30
CA ASN A 8 -13.13 4.18 10.51
C ASN A 8 -13.04 3.20 11.68
N SER A 9 -13.07 3.78 12.88
CA SER A 9 -13.22 3.12 14.17
C SER A 9 -14.54 3.53 14.82
N THR A 10 -14.87 2.96 15.97
CA THR A 10 -16.03 3.40 16.78
C THR A 10 -15.86 4.80 17.38
N LEU A 11 -14.65 5.37 17.31
CA LEU A 11 -14.31 6.71 17.80
C LEU A 11 -14.17 7.74 16.67
N THR A 12 -14.30 7.29 15.41
CA THR A 12 -14.22 8.17 14.24
C THR A 12 -15.36 9.19 14.25
N PRO A 13 -15.08 10.47 13.99
CA PRO A 13 -16.11 11.51 13.94
C PRO A 13 -17.00 11.34 12.69
N ALA A 14 -18.22 11.86 12.76
CA ALA A 14 -19.15 11.85 11.63
C ALA A 14 -18.55 12.52 10.37
N PRO A 15 -18.97 12.17 9.14
CA PRO A 15 -18.29 12.56 7.89
C PRO A 15 -17.97 14.06 7.75
N ALA A 16 -18.89 14.95 8.13
CA ALA A 16 -18.64 16.40 8.09
C ALA A 16 -17.52 16.85 9.05
N ALA A 17 -17.43 16.22 10.23
CA ALA A 17 -16.37 16.47 11.20
C ALA A 17 -15.07 15.73 10.84
N TYR A 18 -15.16 14.62 10.10
CA TYR A 18 -14.02 13.88 9.56
C TYR A 18 -13.23 14.74 8.57
N GLY A 19 -13.90 15.29 7.55
CA GLY A 19 -13.24 16.18 6.58
C GLY A 19 -12.59 17.39 7.24
N ALA A 20 -13.28 18.02 8.20
CA ALA A 20 -12.73 19.13 8.97
C ALA A 20 -11.52 18.73 9.82
N ALA A 21 -11.49 17.51 10.35
CA ALA A 21 -10.35 16.99 11.10
C ALA A 21 -9.12 16.77 10.20
N VAL A 22 -9.33 16.23 8.99
CA VAL A 22 -8.29 16.10 7.95
C VAL A 22 -7.71 17.47 7.61
N GLU A 23 -8.54 18.45 7.25
CA GLU A 23 -8.08 19.80 6.90
C GLU A 23 -7.28 20.45 8.05
N LYS A 24 -7.77 20.29 9.29
CA LYS A 24 -7.10 20.82 10.47
C LYS A 24 -5.74 20.17 10.73
N ALA A 25 -5.63 18.85 10.55
CA ALA A 25 -4.38 18.12 10.69
C ALA A 25 -3.35 18.55 9.63
N LEU A 26 -3.79 18.67 8.37
CA LEU A 26 -2.95 19.16 7.27
C LEU A 26 -2.45 20.60 7.55
N ALA A 27 -3.34 21.49 7.98
CA ALA A 27 -2.98 22.87 8.32
C ALA A 27 -1.99 22.93 9.49
N ALA A 28 -2.13 22.06 10.51
CA ALA A 28 -1.23 21.99 11.64
C ALA A 28 0.18 21.50 11.24
N ALA A 29 0.26 20.60 10.26
CA ALA A 29 1.52 20.14 9.67
C ALA A 29 2.15 21.16 8.69
N GLY A 30 1.47 22.29 8.42
CA GLY A 30 1.90 23.27 7.43
C GLY A 30 1.78 22.77 5.99
N ALA A 31 0.95 21.74 5.77
CA ALA A 31 0.66 21.20 4.46
C ALA A 31 -0.46 21.97 3.76
N THR A 32 -0.44 21.98 2.43
CA THR A 32 -1.48 22.62 1.60
C THR A 32 -2.30 21.54 0.89
N LEU A 33 -3.64 21.66 0.91
CA LEU A 33 -4.54 20.77 0.18
C LEU A 33 -4.98 21.42 -1.14
N GLY A 34 -4.72 20.73 -2.25
CA GLY A 34 -5.17 21.09 -3.59
C GLY A 34 -6.61 20.66 -3.86
N ALA A 35 -7.18 21.11 -4.99
CA ALA A 35 -8.57 20.83 -5.35
C ALA A 35 -8.84 19.34 -5.61
N ASP A 36 -7.82 18.61 -6.06
CA ASP A 36 -7.90 17.18 -6.39
C ASP A 36 -7.44 16.28 -5.22
N GLY A 37 -7.33 16.82 -4.01
CA GLY A 37 -6.85 16.07 -2.83
C GLY A 37 -5.33 16.02 -2.70
N GLU A 38 -4.59 16.66 -3.61
CA GLU A 38 -3.13 16.73 -3.56
C GLU A 38 -2.64 17.46 -2.32
N VAL A 39 -1.79 16.81 -1.53
CA VAL A 39 -1.19 17.41 -0.35
C VAL A 39 0.24 17.81 -0.64
N GLY A 40 0.49 19.11 -0.54
CA GLY A 40 1.79 19.73 -0.71
C GLY A 40 2.49 19.99 0.63
N LEU A 41 3.75 19.61 0.74
CA LEU A 41 4.62 19.97 1.87
C LEU A 41 5.90 20.61 1.32
N ALA A 42 6.30 21.75 1.88
CA ALA A 42 7.47 22.52 1.42
C ALA A 42 7.48 22.82 -0.10
N GLY A 43 6.30 23.00 -0.71
CA GLY A 43 6.14 23.33 -2.13
C GLY A 43 6.21 22.14 -3.10
N GLN A 44 6.17 20.91 -2.59
CA GLN A 44 6.14 19.68 -3.39
C GLN A 44 4.96 18.81 -2.98
N THR A 45 4.29 18.16 -3.93
CA THR A 45 3.26 17.16 -3.63
C THR A 45 3.91 15.94 -2.98
N VAL A 46 3.38 15.50 -1.84
CA VAL A 46 3.94 14.40 -1.05
C VAL A 46 3.00 13.22 -0.91
N LEU A 47 1.69 13.46 -0.95
CA LEU A 47 0.63 12.44 -0.96
C LEU A 47 -0.64 13.01 -1.59
N VAL A 48 -1.58 12.15 -1.95
CA VAL A 48 -2.93 12.52 -2.38
C VAL A 48 -3.92 11.91 -1.40
N VAL A 49 -4.78 12.74 -0.79
CA VAL A 49 -5.85 12.28 0.11
C VAL A 49 -7.18 12.35 -0.61
N THR A 50 -7.84 11.21 -0.75
CA THR A 50 -9.22 11.11 -1.22
C THR A 50 -10.11 10.74 -0.03
N VAL A 51 -10.90 11.68 0.45
CA VAL A 51 -11.89 11.45 1.52
C VAL A 51 -13.21 11.03 0.88
N ASP A 52 -13.82 9.97 1.38
CA ASP A 52 -15.17 9.59 0.95
C ASP A 52 -16.19 10.55 1.58
N PRO A 53 -17.10 11.17 0.79
CA PRO A 53 -18.07 12.11 1.33
C PRO A 53 -19.20 11.45 2.13
N GLU A 54 -19.44 10.16 1.93
CA GLU A 54 -20.52 9.40 2.58
C GLU A 54 -19.99 8.51 3.70
N ASP A 55 -18.83 7.90 3.48
CA ASP A 55 -18.16 7.05 4.44
C ASP A 55 -17.03 7.82 5.14
N ASP A 56 -16.90 7.67 6.46
CA ASP A 56 -15.87 8.28 7.31
C ASP A 56 -14.50 7.60 7.13
N ILE A 57 -14.09 7.46 5.87
CA ILE A 57 -12.89 6.80 5.39
C ILE A 57 -12.09 7.72 4.46
N ALA A 58 -10.79 7.47 4.37
CA ALA A 58 -9.94 8.14 3.40
C ALA A 58 -8.92 7.19 2.78
N VAL A 59 -8.60 7.42 1.52
CA VAL A 59 -7.53 6.74 0.80
C VAL A 59 -6.38 7.72 0.60
N ILE A 60 -5.18 7.30 0.96
CA ILE A 60 -3.96 8.09 0.84
C ILE A 60 -3.04 7.38 -0.15
N ASP A 61 -2.78 8.03 -1.27
CA ASP A 61 -1.75 7.59 -2.22
C ASP A 61 -0.44 8.31 -1.90
N LEU A 62 0.59 7.55 -1.53
CA LEU A 62 1.89 8.08 -1.16
C LEU A 62 2.78 8.28 -2.40
N GLU A 63 3.19 9.52 -2.64
CA GLU A 63 4.17 9.89 -3.68
C GLU A 63 5.60 9.88 -3.14
N ARG A 64 5.75 10.02 -1.81
CA ARG A 64 7.04 10.03 -1.09
C ARG A 64 6.95 9.21 0.19
N PHE A 65 8.11 8.75 0.65
CA PHE A 65 8.23 7.83 1.79
C PHE A 65 9.23 8.31 2.85
N ASP A 66 9.42 9.62 2.96
CA ASP A 66 10.29 10.19 4.01
C ASP A 66 9.53 10.36 5.33
N ASP A 67 10.28 10.46 6.43
CA ASP A 67 9.77 10.56 7.79
C ASP A 67 8.66 11.61 7.99
N ALA A 68 8.75 12.76 7.30
CA ALA A 68 7.76 13.82 7.43
C ALA A 68 6.42 13.42 6.81
N VAL A 69 6.44 12.65 5.73
CA VAL A 69 5.23 12.11 5.10
C VAL A 69 4.61 11.02 5.97
N LEU A 70 5.43 10.14 6.54
CA LEU A 70 4.95 9.08 7.44
C LEU A 70 4.35 9.66 8.73
N ASP A 71 4.97 10.71 9.28
CA ASP A 71 4.41 11.46 10.41
C ASP A 71 3.09 12.15 10.05
N LEU A 72 2.95 12.65 8.82
CA LEU A 72 1.71 13.26 8.35
C LEU A 72 0.57 12.22 8.28
N VAL A 73 0.86 10.99 7.85
CA VAL A 73 -0.13 9.90 7.88
C VAL A 73 -0.55 9.59 9.32
N PHE A 74 0.40 9.58 10.27
CA PHE A 74 0.09 9.42 11.68
C PHE A 74 -0.81 10.55 12.20
N ASP A 75 -0.49 11.81 11.89
CA ASP A 75 -1.27 12.98 12.29
C ASP A 75 -2.71 12.93 11.76
N LEU A 76 -2.87 12.51 10.51
CA LEU A 76 -4.18 12.32 9.90
C LEU A 76 -4.96 11.22 10.63
N ALA A 77 -4.37 10.05 10.82
CA ALA A 77 -5.00 8.93 11.51
C ALA A 77 -5.33 9.24 12.98
N GLU A 78 -4.50 10.03 13.67
CA GLU A 78 -4.73 10.49 15.03
C GLU A 78 -5.89 11.51 15.08
N ALA A 79 -5.94 12.46 14.15
CA ALA A 79 -6.98 13.46 14.09
C ALA A 79 -8.36 12.88 13.73
N THR A 80 -8.40 11.86 12.88
CA THR A 80 -9.64 11.20 12.45
C THR A 80 -10.01 9.98 13.28
N ALA A 81 -9.15 9.58 14.22
CA ALA A 81 -9.28 8.33 14.96
C ALA A 81 -9.52 7.14 14.00
N SER A 82 -8.77 7.06 12.90
CA SER A 82 -8.88 6.02 11.87
C SER A 82 -7.77 4.98 11.95
N PHE A 83 -8.12 3.70 11.78
CA PHE A 83 -7.15 2.63 11.63
C PHE A 83 -6.40 2.80 10.31
N VAL A 84 -5.09 2.59 10.34
CA VAL A 84 -4.24 2.65 9.16
C VAL A 84 -4.11 1.25 8.60
N VAL A 85 -4.58 1.05 7.38
CA VAL A 85 -4.64 -0.25 6.71
C VAL A 85 -3.82 -0.20 5.42
N MET A 86 -2.94 -1.19 5.25
CA MET A 86 -2.11 -1.37 4.08
C MET A 86 -2.71 -2.44 3.15
N GLY A 87 -2.39 -2.38 1.86
CA GLY A 87 -2.99 -3.26 0.83
C GLY A 87 -2.70 -4.76 0.98
N ASP A 88 -1.69 -5.14 1.74
CA ASP A 88 -1.39 -6.54 2.10
C ASP A 88 -2.20 -7.04 3.31
N GLY A 89 -3.03 -6.16 3.87
CA GLY A 89 -3.87 -6.40 5.02
C GLY A 89 -3.24 -5.94 6.33
N ALA A 90 -2.00 -5.42 6.38
CA ALA A 90 -1.41 -4.92 7.64
C ALA A 90 -2.24 -3.77 8.23
N VAL A 91 -2.43 -3.77 9.56
CA VAL A 91 -3.23 -2.76 10.25
C VAL A 91 -2.49 -2.22 11.47
N CYS A 92 -2.49 -0.90 11.59
CA CYS A 92 -1.99 -0.20 12.77
C CYS A 92 -3.07 0.71 13.37
N ALA A 93 -3.06 0.82 14.69
CA ALA A 93 -3.93 1.68 15.47
C ALA A 93 -3.13 2.82 16.08
N THR A 94 -3.60 4.05 15.95
CA THR A 94 -3.08 5.20 16.70
C THR A 94 -3.70 5.24 18.11
N PRO A 95 -3.13 5.97 19.08
CA PRO A 95 -3.74 6.11 20.40
C PRO A 95 -5.18 6.63 20.36
N ALA A 96 -5.52 7.49 19.39
CA ALA A 96 -6.86 8.03 19.20
C ALA A 96 -7.88 6.99 18.69
N THR A 97 -7.44 5.99 17.92
CA THR A 97 -8.31 4.93 17.38
C THR A 97 -8.74 3.89 18.41
N GLY A 98 -7.97 3.73 19.49
CA GLY A 98 -8.18 2.68 20.47
C GLY A 98 -7.69 1.30 20.01
N GLN A 99 -8.40 0.24 20.40
CA GLN A 99 -7.98 -1.14 20.12
C GLN A 99 -8.61 -1.66 18.84
N PRO A 100 -7.84 -2.29 17.93
CA PRO A 100 -8.39 -2.89 16.73
C PRO A 100 -9.35 -4.06 17.06
N PRO A 101 -10.41 -4.28 16.26
CA PRO A 101 -11.33 -5.38 16.49
C PRO A 101 -10.61 -6.75 16.44
N PRO A 102 -10.96 -7.71 17.32
CA PRO A 102 -10.32 -9.02 17.33
C PRO A 102 -10.51 -9.80 16.02
N ALA A 103 -11.56 -9.52 15.25
CA ALA A 103 -11.79 -10.15 13.95
C ALA A 103 -10.79 -9.75 12.87
N TRP A 104 -10.15 -8.58 13.00
CA TRP A 104 -9.11 -8.16 12.07
C TRP A 104 -7.83 -8.96 12.28
N SER A 105 -7.54 -9.43 13.49
CA SER A 105 -6.34 -10.25 13.81
C SER A 105 -6.27 -11.66 13.15
N MET A 106 -7.27 -12.07 12.37
CA MET A 106 -7.32 -13.37 11.67
C MET A 106 -6.53 -13.36 10.34
N GLY A 107 -5.24 -12.98 10.40
CA GLY A 107 -4.32 -12.96 9.26
C GLY A 107 -3.64 -11.61 9.02
N ILE A 108 -4.13 -10.56 9.66
CA ILE A 108 -3.54 -9.21 9.66
C ILE A 108 -2.59 -9.11 10.85
N GLN A 109 -1.35 -8.71 10.61
CA GLN A 109 -0.43 -8.34 11.69
C GLN A 109 -0.87 -7.01 12.31
N SER A 110 -1.72 -7.10 13.34
CA SER A 110 -2.05 -5.97 14.20
C SER A 110 -0.85 -5.67 15.09
N SER A 111 -0.04 -4.66 14.74
CA SER A 111 0.75 -3.97 15.76
C SER A 111 -0.26 -3.28 16.70
N GLY A 112 -0.07 -3.32 18.01
CA GLY A 112 -0.96 -2.64 18.97
C GLY A 112 -1.03 -1.12 18.75
N THR A 113 -1.59 -0.37 19.70
CA THR A 113 -1.55 1.10 19.63
C THR A 113 -0.10 1.56 19.56
N ALA A 114 0.30 2.14 18.43
CA ALA A 114 1.67 2.55 18.17
C ALA A 114 1.89 4.01 18.58
N GLU A 115 2.97 4.28 19.29
CA GLU A 115 3.47 5.64 19.43
C GLU A 115 4.05 6.11 18.08
N ARG A 116 4.20 7.43 17.89
CA ARG A 116 4.56 8.00 16.58
C ARG A 116 5.80 7.39 15.94
N ALA A 117 6.86 7.18 16.72
CA ALA A 117 8.11 6.59 16.21
C ALA A 117 7.90 5.13 15.79
N ASP A 118 7.22 4.34 16.61
CA ASP A 118 6.92 2.94 16.30
C ASP A 118 6.01 2.81 15.07
N PHE A 119 5.04 3.72 14.93
CA PHE A 119 4.18 3.80 13.75
C PHE A 119 4.98 4.09 12.49
N ARG A 120 5.93 5.04 12.56
CA ARG A 120 6.79 5.39 11.44
C ARG A 120 7.63 4.19 11.00
N ASP A 121 8.29 3.54 11.94
CA ASP A 121 9.14 2.37 11.66
C ASP A 121 8.32 1.22 11.07
N TRP A 122 7.12 1.00 11.61
CA TRP A 122 6.16 0.02 11.07
C TRP A 122 5.76 0.34 9.63
N LEU A 123 5.31 1.58 9.36
CA LEU A 123 4.83 1.98 8.04
C LEU A 123 5.96 1.96 7.00
N ALA A 124 7.16 2.43 7.37
CA ALA A 124 8.34 2.35 6.52
C ALA A 124 8.71 0.90 6.17
N GLY A 125 8.72 0.00 7.16
CA GLY A 125 9.01 -1.42 6.95
C GLY A 125 7.99 -2.11 6.05
N ASP A 126 6.71 -1.75 6.16
CA ASP A 126 5.65 -2.28 5.29
C ASP A 126 5.80 -1.77 3.85
N ILE A 127 6.04 -0.47 3.67
CA ILE A 127 6.33 0.14 2.37
C ILE A 127 7.52 -0.56 1.69
N GLU A 128 8.62 -0.78 2.40
CA GLU A 128 9.79 -1.47 1.87
C GLU A 128 9.45 -2.90 1.42
N THR A 129 8.63 -3.61 2.21
CA THR A 129 8.16 -4.96 1.91
C THR A 129 7.30 -4.99 0.65
N GLN A 130 6.36 -4.06 0.50
CA GLN A 130 5.51 -3.96 -0.70
C GLN A 130 6.32 -3.64 -1.95
N LEU A 131 7.23 -2.67 -1.88
CA LEU A 131 8.10 -2.32 -3.01
C LEU A 131 9.00 -3.48 -3.43
N ALA A 132 9.53 -4.25 -2.45
CA ALA A 132 10.31 -5.44 -2.74
C ALA A 132 9.46 -6.54 -3.40
N ALA A 133 8.23 -6.74 -2.96
CA ALA A 133 7.28 -7.70 -3.54
C ALA A 133 6.91 -7.32 -4.98
N GLU A 134 6.61 -6.05 -5.25
CA GLU A 134 6.33 -5.54 -6.60
C GLU A 134 7.53 -5.76 -7.53
N ALA A 135 8.75 -5.42 -7.07
CA ALA A 135 9.97 -5.62 -7.84
C ALA A 135 10.18 -7.11 -8.17
N TYR A 136 9.96 -8.00 -7.20
CA TYR A 136 10.04 -9.45 -7.42
C TYR A 136 9.02 -9.91 -8.47
N GLN A 137 7.76 -9.50 -8.36
CA GLN A 137 6.72 -9.85 -9.35
C GLN A 137 7.08 -9.36 -10.76
N ALA A 138 7.63 -8.15 -10.88
CA ALA A 138 8.11 -7.64 -12.16
C ALA A 138 9.22 -8.51 -12.76
N THR A 139 10.19 -8.95 -11.95
CA THR A 139 11.26 -9.86 -12.43
C THR A 139 10.71 -11.21 -12.88
N VAL A 140 9.73 -11.77 -12.16
CA VAL A 140 9.06 -13.02 -12.53
C VAL A 140 8.28 -12.86 -13.84
N ALA A 141 7.57 -11.74 -14.02
CA ALA A 141 6.83 -11.45 -15.24
C ALA A 141 7.77 -11.36 -16.46
N VAL A 142 8.93 -10.72 -16.31
CA VAL A 142 9.97 -10.65 -17.36
C VAL A 142 10.53 -12.04 -17.66
N ALA A 143 10.82 -12.84 -16.63
CA ALA A 143 11.32 -14.21 -16.82
C ALA A 143 10.29 -15.11 -17.53
N LEU A 144 9.00 -14.99 -17.17
CA LEU A 144 7.91 -15.73 -17.81
C LEU A 144 7.70 -15.28 -19.26
N ALA A 145 7.78 -13.98 -19.55
CA ALA A 145 7.69 -13.46 -20.91
C ALA A 145 8.84 -13.99 -21.77
N LYS A 146 10.08 -14.00 -21.23
CA LYS A 146 11.24 -14.59 -21.91
C LYS A 146 11.07 -16.09 -22.15
N ALA A 147 10.61 -16.85 -21.15
CA ALA A 147 10.37 -18.29 -21.30
C ALA A 147 9.26 -18.59 -22.34
N ARG A 148 8.21 -17.77 -22.42
CA ARG A 148 7.18 -17.86 -23.46
C ARG A 148 7.77 -17.58 -24.85
N ALA A 149 8.54 -16.50 -25.00
CA ALA A 149 9.20 -16.16 -26.25
C ALA A 149 10.19 -17.25 -26.72
N GLU A 150 10.97 -17.85 -25.82
CA GLU A 150 11.86 -18.97 -26.13
C GLU A 150 11.10 -20.24 -26.55
N ARG A 151 9.93 -20.49 -25.95
CA ARG A 151 9.05 -21.60 -26.32
C ARG A 151 8.40 -21.39 -27.68
N GLU A 152 8.01 -20.17 -28.01
CA GLU A 152 7.45 -19.82 -29.32
C GLU A 152 8.53 -19.83 -30.42
N ALA A 153 9.75 -19.38 -30.11
CA ALA A 153 10.88 -19.41 -31.04
C ALA A 153 11.40 -20.83 -31.33
N LYS A 154 11.13 -21.81 -30.46
CA LYS A 154 11.41 -23.22 -30.69
C LYS A 154 10.12 -23.94 -31.10
N PRO A 155 9.79 -24.04 -32.41
CA PRO A 155 8.60 -24.76 -32.84
C PRO A 155 8.62 -26.17 -32.26
N ALA A 156 7.51 -26.57 -31.62
CA ALA A 156 7.40 -27.89 -31.04
C ALA A 156 7.58 -28.93 -32.16
N LYS A 157 8.74 -29.61 -32.18
CA LYS A 157 8.93 -30.77 -33.05
C LYS A 157 7.73 -31.71 -32.84
N PRO A 158 7.03 -32.14 -33.91
CA PRO A 158 5.89 -33.03 -33.78
C PRO A 158 6.27 -34.26 -32.96
N ILE A 159 5.33 -34.75 -32.15
CA ILE A 159 5.56 -35.84 -31.17
C ILE A 159 6.23 -37.06 -31.82
N PHE A 160 5.85 -37.39 -33.06
CA PHE A 160 6.48 -38.45 -33.85
C PHE A 160 7.97 -38.22 -34.15
N GLN A 161 8.38 -36.97 -34.39
CA GLN A 161 9.77 -36.62 -34.65
C GLN A 161 10.60 -36.63 -33.36
N ARG A 162 10.00 -36.29 -32.22
CA ARG A 162 10.64 -36.44 -30.90
C ARG A 162 10.83 -37.91 -30.51
N LEU A 163 9.83 -38.75 -30.78
CA LEU A 163 9.90 -40.20 -30.54
C LEU A 163 10.93 -40.87 -31.48
N THR A 164 10.97 -40.48 -32.75
CA THR A 164 11.96 -41.03 -33.69
C THR A 164 13.37 -40.53 -33.42
N ASP A 165 13.58 -39.25 -33.06
CA ASP A 165 14.90 -38.74 -32.66
C ASP A 165 15.41 -39.42 -31.36
N ALA A 166 14.52 -39.75 -30.41
CA ALA A 166 14.88 -40.43 -29.17
C ALA A 166 15.13 -41.94 -29.34
N LEU A 167 14.40 -42.61 -30.26
CA LEU A 167 14.54 -44.05 -30.52
C LEU A 167 15.64 -44.37 -31.52
N PHE A 168 15.92 -43.47 -32.47
CA PHE A 168 16.87 -43.70 -33.55
C PHE A 168 18.08 -42.75 -33.52
N GLY A 169 18.23 -41.98 -32.43
CA GLY A 169 19.45 -41.22 -32.12
C GLY A 169 19.95 -40.39 -33.28
N LYS A 170 19.33 -39.22 -33.53
CA LYS A 170 19.95 -38.27 -34.46
C LYS A 170 21.11 -37.56 -33.77
N SER A 171 22.32 -38.03 -34.09
CA SER A 171 23.51 -37.20 -34.13
C SER A 171 23.31 -36.10 -35.17
N ILE A 172 23.08 -34.88 -34.67
CA ILE A 172 23.56 -33.55 -35.09
C ILE A 172 22.68 -32.51 -34.37
#